data_AF-A0A940L008-F1
#
_entry.id   AF-A0A940L008-F1
#
_cell.length_a   1.000
_cell.length_b   1.000
_cell.length_c   1.000
_cell.angle_alpha   90.00
_cell.angle_beta   90.00
_cell.angle_gamma   90.00
#
_symmetry.space_group_name_H-M   'P 1'
#
loop_
_entity.id
_entity.type
_entity.pdbx_description
1 polymer ?
#
loop_
_entity_poly.entity_id
_entity_poly.type
_entity_poly.pdbx_seq_one_letter_code
_entity_poly.pdbx_strand_id
1 'polypeptide(L)'
;MRTIFLMSLFMFSICSHASEEAHHEDDHHAPSFKLSAEATKNFEVKTIKLSGKAPWGIPDSAVLYSGEEVNIYRLRKGEYQRIDFETSAKTVGTLKVKSRDLCEGDEVVTHGVGFLRAVDIVESGGAPEGHSH
;
A
#
# COMPACT_ATOMS: atom_id res chain seq x y z
N MET A 1 23.97 -43.44 -16.92
CA MET A 1 22.83 -42.62 -17.40
C MET A 1 22.28 -41.86 -16.20
N ARG A 2 22.19 -40.54 -16.35
CA ARG A 2 21.86 -39.55 -15.31
C ARG A 2 20.35 -39.32 -15.28
N THR A 3 19.71 -39.47 -14.13
CA THR A 3 18.38 -38.89 -13.89
C THR A 3 18.34 -38.36 -12.46
N ILE A 4 18.66 -37.07 -12.37
CA ILE A 4 18.52 -36.24 -11.18
C ILE A 4 17.02 -35.89 -11.11
N PHE A 5 16.33 -36.41 -10.10
CA PHE A 5 14.93 -36.10 -9.87
C PHE A 5 14.80 -34.72 -9.25
N LEU A 6 13.94 -33.94 -9.88
CA LEU A 6 13.75 -32.51 -9.71
C LEU A 6 13.31 -32.18 -8.28
N MET A 7 14.13 -31.39 -7.60
CA MET A 7 13.86 -30.79 -6.30
C MET A 7 12.70 -29.79 -6.49
N SER A 8 11.48 -30.21 -6.20
CA SER A 8 10.30 -29.35 -6.19
C SER A 8 10.36 -28.48 -4.94
N LEU A 9 11.14 -27.40 -5.06
CA LEU A 9 11.27 -26.37 -4.06
C LEU A 9 9.95 -25.60 -4.01
N PHE A 10 9.08 -25.99 -3.07
CA PHE A 10 7.98 -25.17 -2.58
C PHE A 10 8.58 -23.89 -1.98
N MET A 11 8.85 -22.91 -2.83
CA MET A 11 9.03 -21.51 -2.44
C MET A 11 7.65 -20.97 -2.05
N PHE A 12 7.19 -21.41 -0.86
CA PHE A 12 6.16 -20.70 -0.12
C PHE A 12 6.67 -19.27 0.04
N SER A 13 5.93 -18.36 -0.60
CA SER A 13 6.20 -16.94 -0.63
C SER A 13 6.36 -16.45 0.82
N ILE A 14 7.60 -16.15 1.19
CA ILE A 14 7.95 -15.52 2.46
C ILE A 14 7.41 -14.09 2.37
N CYS A 15 6.13 -13.91 2.69
CA CYS A 15 5.62 -12.60 3.09
C CYS A 15 6.16 -12.38 4.50
N SER A 16 7.42 -11.90 4.51
CA SER A 16 8.26 -11.78 5.68
C SER A 16 7.56 -11.01 6.79
N HIS A 17 7.68 -11.57 7.99
CA HIS A 17 7.52 -10.88 9.26
C HIS A 17 8.28 -9.54 9.25
N ALA A 18 7.62 -8.48 9.66
CA ALA A 18 8.22 -7.22 10.10
C ALA A 18 7.20 -6.52 11.00
N SER A 19 7.51 -5.94 12.14
CA SER A 19 8.56 -6.14 13.15
C SER A 19 7.97 -5.45 14.38
N GLU A 20 8.10 -6.05 15.56
CA GLU A 20 7.96 -5.32 16.81
C GLU A 20 9.22 -4.46 17.04
N GLU A 21 9.07 -3.47 17.92
CA GLU A 21 10.07 -2.59 18.56
C GLU A 21 10.13 -1.12 18.12
N ALA A 22 9.85 -0.27 19.12
CA ALA A 22 9.84 1.18 19.11
C ALA A 22 11.26 1.77 19.15
N HIS A 23 11.45 2.99 18.64
CA HIS A 23 12.09 4.13 19.33
C HIS A 23 12.09 5.37 18.42
N HIS A 24 11.98 6.53 19.05
CA HIS A 24 11.74 7.88 18.54
C HIS A 24 13.03 8.53 18.00
N GLU A 25 13.02 9.00 16.74
CA GLU A 25 13.67 10.21 16.17
C GLU A 25 13.58 10.17 14.62
N ASP A 26 12.82 11.11 14.04
CA ASP A 26 12.69 11.51 12.60
C ASP A 26 13.12 10.49 11.52
N ASP A 27 12.33 9.44 11.30
CA ASP A 27 12.45 8.52 10.16
C ASP A 27 11.07 8.39 9.49
N HIS A 28 11.00 8.69 8.19
CA HIS A 28 9.79 8.84 7.38
C HIS A 28 9.02 7.51 7.17
N HIS A 29 8.57 6.83 8.22
CA HIS A 29 7.61 5.74 8.09
C HIS A 29 6.22 6.33 7.83
N ALA A 30 5.60 6.02 6.68
CA ALA A 30 4.26 6.51 6.39
C ALA A 30 3.28 5.99 7.45
N PRO A 31 2.55 6.88 8.17
CA PRO A 31 1.65 6.47 9.22
C PRO A 31 0.52 5.61 8.63
N SER A 32 0.22 4.48 9.27
CA SER A 32 -0.95 3.68 8.96
C SER A 32 -2.12 4.13 9.83
N PHE A 33 -3.30 4.32 9.24
CA PHE A 33 -4.49 4.78 9.95
C PHE A 33 -5.69 3.86 9.66
N LYS A 34 -6.66 3.85 10.58
CA LYS A 34 -7.88 3.04 10.45
C LYS A 34 -9.06 3.96 10.20
N LEU A 35 -9.79 3.71 9.11
CA LEU A 35 -11.06 4.39 8.89
C LEU A 35 -12.19 3.62 9.58
N SER A 36 -13.11 4.36 10.20
CA SER A 36 -14.40 3.81 10.59
C SER A 36 -15.16 3.29 9.37
N ALA A 37 -15.98 2.25 9.58
CA ALA A 37 -16.83 1.69 8.52
C ALA A 37 -17.76 2.76 7.91
N GLU A 38 -18.19 3.72 8.73
CA GLU A 38 -18.99 4.88 8.32
C GLU A 38 -18.25 5.77 7.32
N ALA A 39 -16.97 6.09 7.55
CA ALA A 39 -16.17 6.89 6.64
C ALA A 39 -15.94 6.14 5.32
N THR A 40 -15.58 4.86 5.38
CA THR A 40 -15.41 4.02 4.19
C THR A 40 -16.68 4.01 3.33
N LYS A 41 -17.85 3.94 3.95
CA LYS A 41 -19.16 3.96 3.27
C LYS A 41 -19.54 5.35 2.75
N ASN A 42 -19.29 6.41 3.52
CA ASN A 42 -19.66 7.79 3.15
C ASN A 42 -18.79 8.34 2.01
N PHE A 43 -17.52 7.94 1.96
CA PHE A 43 -16.57 8.36 0.93
C PHE A 43 -16.41 7.36 -0.21
N GLU A 44 -17.27 6.33 -0.25
CA GLU A 44 -17.29 5.29 -1.28
C GLU A 44 -15.91 4.69 -1.58
N VAL A 45 -15.13 4.45 -0.51
CA VAL A 45 -13.77 3.91 -0.63
C VAL A 45 -13.87 2.47 -1.14
N LYS A 46 -13.30 2.20 -2.31
CA LYS A 46 -13.31 0.87 -2.94
C LYS A 46 -11.92 0.29 -2.96
N THR A 47 -11.80 -0.94 -2.51
CA THR A 47 -10.56 -1.72 -2.58
C THR A 47 -10.68 -2.84 -3.60
N ILE A 48 -9.54 -3.22 -4.17
CA ILE A 48 -9.40 -4.45 -4.96
C ILE A 48 -8.47 -5.39 -4.22
N LYS A 49 -8.89 -6.64 -4.07
CA LYS A 49 -8.02 -7.68 -3.52
C LYS A 49 -7.03 -8.14 -4.58
N LEU A 50 -5.76 -8.08 -4.27
CA LEU A 50 -4.72 -8.57 -5.15
C LEU A 50 -4.67 -10.08 -5.12
N SER A 51 -4.68 -10.68 -6.31
CA SER A 51 -4.61 -12.11 -6.51
C SER A 51 -3.52 -12.44 -7.51
N GLY A 52 -2.75 -13.50 -7.26
CA GLY A 52 -1.62 -13.91 -8.08
C GLY A 52 -0.29 -13.29 -7.64
N LYS A 53 0.75 -13.52 -8.45
CA LYS A 53 2.11 -13.02 -8.21
C LYS A 53 2.34 -11.66 -8.88
N ALA A 54 3.22 -10.86 -8.28
CA ALA A 54 3.73 -9.63 -8.87
C ALA A 54 4.24 -9.86 -10.31
N PRO A 55 4.10 -8.88 -11.22
CA PRO A 55 3.51 -7.55 -11.01
C PRO A 55 1.98 -7.56 -11.08
N TRP A 56 1.32 -6.83 -10.17
CA TRP A 56 -0.14 -6.75 -10.09
C TRP A 56 -0.69 -5.63 -10.97
N GLY A 57 -1.79 -5.91 -11.68
CA GLY A 57 -2.50 -4.92 -12.48
C GLY A 57 -3.49 -4.14 -11.61
N ILE A 58 -3.25 -2.85 -11.40
CA ILE A 58 -4.15 -1.94 -10.69
C ILE A 58 -4.65 -0.85 -11.66
N PRO A 59 -5.86 -0.30 -11.49
CA PRO A 59 -6.31 0.84 -12.27
C PRO A 59 -5.47 2.09 -11.94
N ASP A 60 -5.33 3.02 -12.87
CA ASP A 60 -4.63 4.29 -12.60
C ASP A 60 -5.32 5.13 -11.50
N SER A 61 -6.62 4.91 -11.29
CA SER A 61 -7.38 5.58 -10.23
C SER A 61 -6.95 5.17 -8.82
N ALA A 62 -6.24 4.05 -8.67
CA ALA A 62 -5.65 3.61 -7.41
C ALA A 62 -4.39 4.39 -7.04
N VAL A 63 -3.81 5.09 -8.02
CA VAL A 63 -2.51 5.73 -7.90
C VAL A 63 -2.69 7.13 -7.33
N LEU A 64 -2.00 7.38 -6.22
CA LEU A 64 -1.85 8.70 -5.66
C LEU A 64 -0.63 9.38 -6.29
N TYR A 65 -0.83 10.55 -6.86
CA TYR A 65 0.25 11.40 -7.35
C TYR A 65 0.50 12.51 -6.32
N SER A 66 1.68 12.51 -5.70
CA SER A 66 2.12 13.53 -4.75
C SER A 66 3.33 14.26 -5.32
N GLY A 67 3.08 15.25 -6.18
CA GLY A 67 4.16 15.95 -6.88
C GLY A 67 4.87 15.03 -7.88
N GLU A 68 6.14 14.72 -7.61
CA GLU A 68 6.95 13.79 -8.42
C GLU A 68 6.85 12.34 -7.92
N GLU A 69 6.29 12.12 -6.74
CA GLU A 69 6.16 10.81 -6.10
C GLU A 69 4.82 10.15 -6.46
N VAL A 70 4.88 8.82 -6.62
CA VAL A 70 3.74 8.02 -7.04
C VAL A 70 3.56 6.86 -6.08
N ASN A 71 2.45 6.86 -5.33
CA ASN A 71 2.19 5.92 -4.25
C ASN A 71 0.82 5.27 -4.38
N ILE A 72 0.59 4.21 -3.62
CA ILE A 72 -0.73 3.57 -3.49
C ILE A 72 -1.06 3.36 -2.02
N TYR A 73 -2.35 3.33 -1.72
CA TYR A 73 -2.81 2.90 -0.40
C TYR A 73 -3.13 1.41 -0.40
N ARG A 74 -2.45 0.68 0.47
CA ARG A 74 -2.81 -0.70 0.81
C ARG A 74 -3.76 -0.71 2.00
N LEU A 75 -4.67 -1.66 2.01
CA LEU A 75 -5.51 -2.03 3.13
C LEU A 75 -5.10 -3.43 3.60
N ARG A 76 -4.71 -3.55 4.87
CA ARG A 76 -4.38 -4.83 5.51
C ARG A 76 -4.97 -4.84 6.91
N LYS A 77 -5.78 -5.85 7.23
CA LYS A 77 -6.45 -5.97 8.56
C LYS A 77 -7.24 -4.72 8.99
N GLY A 78 -7.76 -3.93 8.04
CA GLY A 78 -8.49 -2.69 8.32
C GLY A 78 -7.61 -1.45 8.54
N GLU A 79 -6.31 -1.56 8.29
CA GLU A 79 -5.34 -0.46 8.37
C GLU A 79 -4.94 -0.02 6.96
N TYR A 80 -5.09 1.26 6.68
CA TYR A 80 -4.66 1.90 5.45
C TYR A 80 -3.23 2.40 5.61
N GLN A 81 -2.34 2.01 4.71
CA GLN A 81 -0.95 2.45 4.71
C GLN A 81 -0.56 2.90 3.31
N ARG A 82 0.16 4.02 3.22
CA ARG A 82 0.77 4.46 1.96
C ARG A 82 2.04 3.65 1.74
N ILE A 83 2.15 3.05 0.56
CA ILE A 83 3.35 2.34 0.15
C ILE A 83 3.87 2.85 -1.19
N ASP A 84 5.18 2.88 -1.31
CA ASP A 84 5.88 3.06 -2.56
C ASP A 84 5.79 1.79 -3.40
N PHE A 85 5.72 2.00 -4.71
CA PHE A 85 5.68 0.91 -5.66
C PHE A 85 6.51 1.27 -6.88
N GLU A 86 7.07 0.24 -7.51
CA GLU A 86 7.75 0.38 -8.78
C GLU A 86 6.76 0.06 -9.89
N THR A 87 6.65 0.95 -10.87
CA THR A 87 5.88 0.70 -12.08
C THR A 87 6.67 -0.23 -12.99
N SER A 88 6.17 -1.44 -13.24
CA SER A 88 6.78 -2.38 -14.19
C SER A 88 6.30 -2.14 -15.62
N ALA A 89 5.04 -1.76 -15.81
CA ALA A 89 4.49 -1.39 -17.11
C ALA A 89 3.27 -0.48 -16.96
N LYS A 90 3.07 0.44 -17.89
CA LYS A 90 1.90 1.32 -17.94
C LYS A 90 1.10 1.05 -19.22
N THR A 91 -0.17 0.72 -19.07
CA THR A 91 -1.14 0.55 -20.15
C THR A 91 -2.23 1.60 -20.00
N VAL A 92 -2.95 1.93 -21.08
CA VAL A 92 -4.09 2.86 -21.01
C VAL A 92 -5.13 2.30 -20.03
N GLY A 93 -5.39 3.02 -18.93
CA GLY A 93 -6.35 2.63 -17.89
C GLY A 93 -5.86 1.61 -16.85
N THR A 94 -4.62 1.09 -16.95
CA THR A 94 -4.12 0.07 -16.02
C THR A 94 -2.60 0.14 -15.87
N LEU A 95 -2.13 0.06 -14.64
CA LEU A 95 -0.72 0.06 -14.25
C LEU A 95 -0.33 -1.30 -13.70
N LYS A 96 0.79 -1.85 -14.16
CA LYS A 96 1.41 -3.02 -13.54
C LYS A 96 2.43 -2.57 -12.52
N VAL A 97 2.18 -2.88 -11.26
CA VAL A 97 3.00 -2.44 -10.12
C VAL A 97 3.66 -3.63 -9.44
N LYS A 98 4.88 -3.41 -8.93
CA LYS A 98 5.57 -4.33 -8.03
C LYS A 98 6.04 -3.55 -6.81
N SER A 99 5.89 -4.14 -5.64
CA SER A 99 6.47 -3.59 -4.41
C SER A 99 6.88 -4.77 -3.52
N ARG A 100 7.86 -4.54 -2.64
CA ARG A 100 8.32 -5.52 -1.66
C ARG A 100 7.32 -5.70 -0.51
N ASP A 101 6.59 -4.62 -0.21
CA ASP A 101 5.61 -4.56 0.87
C ASP A 101 4.25 -5.14 0.46
N LEU A 102 4.02 -5.29 -0.84
CA LEU A 102 2.83 -5.88 -1.41
C LEU A 102 2.91 -7.40 -1.44
N CYS A 103 1.89 -8.05 -0.88
CA CYS A 103 1.72 -9.49 -0.92
C CYS A 103 0.38 -9.87 -1.57
N GLU A 104 0.28 -11.14 -1.96
CA GLU A 104 -0.99 -11.71 -2.37
C GLU A 104 -2.01 -11.64 -1.22
N GLY A 105 -3.25 -11.32 -1.54
CA GLY A 105 -4.31 -11.16 -0.56
C GLY A 105 -4.36 -9.80 0.13
N ASP A 106 -3.38 -8.92 -0.07
CA ASP A 106 -3.51 -7.50 0.27
C ASP A 106 -4.59 -6.84 -0.59
N GLU A 107 -5.20 -5.80 -0.05
CA GLU A 107 -6.19 -5.00 -0.73
C GLU A 107 -5.57 -3.65 -1.12
N VAL A 108 -5.82 -3.18 -2.34
CA VAL A 108 -5.35 -1.86 -2.80
C VAL A 108 -6.55 -0.96 -3.03
N VAL A 109 -6.47 0.26 -2.53
CA VAL A 109 -7.54 1.25 -2.70
C VAL A 109 -7.53 1.76 -4.13
N THR A 110 -8.68 1.65 -4.79
CA THR A 110 -8.91 2.09 -6.17
C THR A 110 -9.81 3.33 -6.27
N HIS A 111 -10.52 3.64 -5.19
CA HIS A 111 -11.44 4.76 -5.11
C HIS A 111 -11.38 5.39 -3.72
N GLY A 112 -11.54 6.71 -3.62
CA GLY A 112 -11.39 7.42 -2.34
C GLY A 112 -9.93 7.69 -1.94
N VAL A 113 -8.97 7.51 -2.86
CA VAL A 113 -7.53 7.74 -2.64
C VAL A 113 -7.23 9.16 -2.18
N GLY A 114 -7.92 10.17 -2.73
CA GLY A 114 -7.80 11.57 -2.31
C GLY A 114 -8.32 11.83 -0.89
N PHE A 115 -9.37 11.12 -0.46
CA PHE A 115 -9.87 11.22 0.92
C PHE A 115 -8.85 10.62 1.89
N LEU A 116 -8.27 9.46 1.55
CA LEU A 116 -7.19 8.86 2.33
C LEU A 116 -6.00 9.81 2.48
N ARG A 117 -5.67 10.58 1.45
CA ARG A 117 -4.62 11.60 1.54
C ARG A 117 -4.99 12.73 2.50
N ALA A 118 -6.24 13.19 2.51
CA ALA A 118 -6.67 14.22 3.46
C ALA A 118 -6.57 13.71 4.91
N VAL A 119 -7.01 12.48 5.16
CA VAL A 119 -6.90 11.84 6.48
C VAL A 119 -5.44 11.65 6.88
N ASP A 120 -4.61 11.15 5.96
CA ASP A 120 -3.17 11.00 6.15
C ASP A 120 -2.48 12.31 6.57
N ILE A 121 -2.82 13.45 5.95
CA ILE A 121 -2.25 14.77 6.32
C ILE A 121 -2.70 15.18 7.73
N VAL A 122 -3.98 14.98 8.05
CA VAL A 122 -4.54 15.36 9.36
C VAL A 122 -3.95 14.49 10.46
N GLU A 123 -3.88 13.17 10.25
CA GLU A 123 -3.34 12.20 11.20
C GLU A 123 -1.81 12.33 11.35
N SER A 124 -1.10 12.62 10.26
CA SER A 124 0.35 12.85 10.29
C SER A 124 0.75 14.20 10.90
N GLY A 125 -0.21 15.03 11.34
CA GLY A 125 0.09 16.29 12.02
C GLY A 125 0.48 17.42 11.09
N GLY A 126 -0.18 17.58 9.94
CA GLY A 126 -0.07 18.77 9.08
C GLY A 126 -0.63 20.07 9.68
N ALA A 127 -0.53 20.26 11.00
CA ALA A 127 -0.74 21.54 11.65
C ALA A 127 0.64 22.20 11.83
N PRO A 128 0.89 23.43 11.33
CA PRO A 128 2.04 24.18 11.81
C PRO A 128 1.89 24.28 13.32
N GLU A 129 2.87 23.79 14.06
CA GLU A 129 2.98 23.93 15.51
C GLU A 129 3.17 25.42 15.83
N GLY A 130 2.08 26.17 15.77
CA GLY A 130 1.95 27.52 16.26
C GLY A 130 1.71 27.50 17.75
N HIS A 131 2.68 27.02 18.53
CA HIS A 131 2.76 27.33 19.94
C HIS A 131 3.24 28.78 20.08
N SER A 132 2.32 29.73 19.85
CA SER A 132 2.46 31.07 20.42
C SER A 132 2.03 31.00 21.87
N HIS A 133 2.98 30.87 22.79
CA HIS A 133 2.86 31.52 24.10
C HIS A 133 4.22 31.85 24.69
#